data_AF-A0A1I6INA3-F1
#
_entry.id   AF-A0A1I6INA3-F1
#
_cell.length_a   1.000
_cell.length_b   1.000
_cell.length_c   1.000
_cell.angle_alpha   90.00
_cell.angle_beta   90.00
_cell.angle_gamma   90.00
#
_symmetry.space_group_name_H-M   'P 1'
#
loop_
_entity.id
_entity.type
_entity.pdbx_description
1 polymer ?
#
loop_
_entity_poly.entity_id
_entity_poly.type
_entity_poly.pdbx_seq_one_letter_code
_entity_poly.pdbx_strand_id
1 'polypeptide(L)'
;MTVQFSQQQLDSLTRPFEQRALEALAKGDLDAVRHWLDQMERGHAGLDALSAHALARKMGKLRQDFGETEARRLLEDIGRQLMKTWHAQLRQGDEKRAFADLISIYRYQGDAHLAPLRETDGEVILDLEPCGSGGKLERQGLADRHPDWYGRWSDGVSTFCQGCKACQNALNESLGEDVWTTEKGEGGHCRMRFRKLSSKGARLFTDRELETLSETRVQQARNRLDAGDTDIEPLLKGQRKEWQPWHDFGVVWLEYFYATALEKGGADYLDEMLAQTYEPAFDAGFPHYRALSDQELLEEVAKTWNYHCADFSVTEEDDRFVFHLDPCGSGGRLFRGEMWRDMFHYGEPLSPTMEEPHNINFNRRQAPTYCTHCAASNRAQLRDGPDGSNPRFFVIDGHVQQMPGQACRQFSYKKNADRSDMDPALPAQIGIDWTSKHRAIPTRNLKD
;
A
#
# COMPACT_ATOMS: atom_id res chain seq x y z
N MET A 1 17.37 -29.90 -2.48
CA MET A 1 17.61 -29.30 -1.15
C MET A 1 16.50 -29.76 -0.23
N THR A 2 16.74 -29.96 1.06
CA THR A 2 15.72 -30.50 1.97
C THR A 2 14.96 -29.40 2.71
N VAL A 3 13.72 -29.72 3.10
CA VAL A 3 12.92 -28.98 4.09
C VAL A 3 13.76 -28.65 5.33
N GLN A 4 13.76 -27.38 5.75
CA GLN A 4 14.59 -26.83 6.83
C GLN A 4 13.80 -26.66 8.13
N PHE A 5 12.49 -26.43 8.05
CA PHE A 5 11.63 -26.12 9.19
C PHE A 5 10.45 -27.10 9.27
N SER A 6 10.12 -27.51 10.49
CA SER A 6 8.85 -28.17 10.78
C SER A 6 7.69 -27.16 10.67
N GLN A 7 6.46 -27.66 10.49
CA GLN A 7 5.27 -26.79 10.46
C GLN A 7 5.15 -25.91 11.72
N GLN A 8 5.48 -26.46 12.90
CA GLN A 8 5.47 -25.70 14.15
C GLN A 8 6.49 -24.54 14.15
N GLN A 9 7.66 -24.75 13.53
CA GLN A 9 8.65 -23.69 13.37
C GLN A 9 8.14 -22.63 12.39
N LEU A 10 7.56 -23.01 11.25
CA LEU A 10 6.94 -22.08 10.30
C LEU A 10 5.88 -21.22 11.01
N ASP A 11 4.92 -21.83 11.68
CA ASP A 11 3.84 -21.14 12.40
C ASP A 11 4.37 -20.19 13.49
N SER A 12 5.51 -20.52 14.10
CA SER A 12 6.18 -19.67 15.07
C SER A 12 6.87 -18.49 14.40
N LEU A 13 7.57 -18.71 13.29
CA LEU A 13 8.34 -17.69 12.56
C LEU A 13 7.42 -16.68 11.89
N THR A 14 6.29 -17.11 11.36
CA THR A 14 5.34 -16.26 10.62
C THR A 14 4.32 -15.55 11.52
N ARG A 15 4.40 -15.77 12.84
CA ARG A 15 3.48 -15.21 13.83
C ARG A 15 3.56 -13.68 13.87
N PRO A 16 2.41 -12.97 13.87
CA PRO A 16 2.40 -11.52 13.92
C PRO A 16 2.94 -10.97 15.26
N PHE A 17 3.50 -9.76 15.20
CA PHE A 17 4.16 -9.14 16.35
C PHE A 17 3.21 -8.89 17.52
N GLU A 18 1.94 -8.55 17.28
CA GLU A 18 0.98 -8.34 18.37
C GLU A 18 0.77 -9.58 19.23
N GLN A 19 0.83 -10.78 18.64
CA GLN A 19 0.67 -12.01 19.41
C GLN A 19 1.88 -12.23 20.32
N ARG A 20 3.08 -11.92 19.84
CA ARG A 20 4.30 -12.00 20.65
C ARG A 20 4.29 -10.99 21.80
N ALA A 21 3.78 -9.78 21.57
CA ALA A 21 3.59 -8.79 22.62
C ALA A 21 2.53 -9.21 23.66
N LEU A 22 1.41 -9.80 23.22
CA LEU A 22 0.37 -10.31 24.12
C LEU A 22 0.91 -11.44 25.00
N GLU A 23 1.71 -12.35 24.44
CA GLU A 23 2.37 -13.42 25.21
C GLU A 23 3.39 -12.89 26.21
N ALA A 24 4.13 -11.84 25.86
CA ALA A 24 5.05 -11.15 26.78
C ALA A 24 4.28 -10.44 27.91
N LEU A 25 3.20 -9.74 27.57
CA LEU A 25 2.34 -9.04 28.53
C LEU A 25 1.74 -10.02 29.54
N ALA A 26 1.25 -11.18 29.10
CA ALA A 26 0.72 -12.23 29.96
C ALA A 26 1.75 -12.80 30.95
N LYS A 27 3.05 -12.71 30.63
CA LYS A 27 4.16 -13.13 31.51
C LYS A 27 4.68 -11.99 32.40
N GLY A 28 4.16 -10.78 32.26
CA GLY A 28 4.69 -9.59 32.94
C GLY A 28 6.03 -9.10 32.38
N ASP A 29 6.44 -9.55 31.19
CA ASP A 29 7.70 -9.16 30.56
C ASP A 29 7.52 -7.85 29.77
N LEU A 30 7.54 -6.73 30.48
CA LEU A 30 7.32 -5.40 29.89
C LEU A 30 8.43 -4.95 28.95
N ASP A 31 9.65 -5.44 29.13
CA ASP A 31 10.77 -5.15 28.23
C ASP A 31 10.55 -5.81 26.87
N ALA A 32 10.10 -7.07 26.85
CA ALA A 32 9.71 -7.74 25.61
C ALA A 32 8.49 -7.08 24.96
N VAL A 33 7.50 -6.61 25.74
CA VAL A 33 6.38 -5.83 25.20
C VAL A 33 6.87 -4.58 24.49
N ARG A 34 7.76 -3.80 25.11
CA ARG A 34 8.33 -2.57 24.51
C ARG A 34 9.11 -2.88 23.24
N HIS A 35 9.88 -3.96 23.23
CA HIS A 35 10.57 -4.43 22.02
C HIS A 35 9.58 -4.71 20.87
N TRP A 36 8.48 -5.43 21.14
CA TRP A 36 7.49 -5.72 20.11
C TRP A 36 6.71 -4.48 19.67
N LEU A 37 6.48 -3.51 20.55
CA LEU A 37 5.93 -2.20 20.16
C LEU A 37 6.87 -1.47 19.18
N ASP A 38 8.20 -1.60 19.30
CA ASP A 38 9.16 -1.04 18.33
C ASP A 38 9.04 -1.71 16.96
N GLN A 39 8.87 -3.04 16.95
CA GLN A 39 8.68 -3.79 15.71
C GLN A 39 7.33 -3.45 15.06
N MET A 40 6.27 -3.31 15.85
CA MET A 40 4.93 -2.97 15.37
C MET A 40 4.84 -1.60 14.72
N GLU A 41 5.52 -0.59 15.29
CA GLU A 41 5.55 0.76 14.73
C GLU A 41 6.15 0.76 13.31
N ARG A 42 7.15 -0.09 13.06
CA ARG A 42 7.89 -0.15 11.79
C ARG A 42 7.39 -1.22 10.83
N GLY A 43 6.45 -2.06 11.26
CA GLY A 43 6.05 -3.26 10.52
C GLY A 43 5.54 -2.99 9.11
N HIS A 44 4.83 -1.88 8.91
CA HIS A 44 4.27 -1.47 7.62
C HIS A 44 5.20 -0.53 6.81
N ALA A 45 6.38 -0.14 7.32
CA ALA A 45 7.20 0.92 6.74
C ALA A 45 7.62 0.67 5.29
N GLY A 46 7.93 -0.58 4.93
CA GLY A 46 8.27 -0.96 3.55
C GLY A 46 7.09 -0.79 2.58
N LEU A 47 5.88 -1.18 3.00
CA LEU A 47 4.67 -1.04 2.20
C LEU A 47 4.23 0.43 2.09
N ASP A 48 4.35 1.20 3.18
CA ASP A 48 4.12 2.65 3.18
C ASP A 48 5.03 3.36 2.17
N ALA A 49 6.35 3.10 2.25
CA ALA A 49 7.32 3.68 1.33
C ALA A 49 7.01 3.29 -0.12
N LEU A 50 6.73 2.01 -0.39
CA LEU A 50 6.36 1.54 -1.72
C LEU A 50 5.12 2.28 -2.25
N SER A 51 4.06 2.38 -1.45
CA SER A 51 2.82 3.08 -1.83
C SER A 51 3.08 4.55 -2.12
N ALA A 52 3.79 5.27 -1.25
CA ALA A 52 4.07 6.69 -1.42
C ALA A 52 4.85 6.97 -2.71
N HIS A 53 5.90 6.18 -2.98
CA HIS A 53 6.70 6.31 -4.19
C HIS A 53 5.96 5.88 -5.46
N ALA A 54 5.21 4.78 -5.43
CA ALA A 54 4.46 4.30 -6.58
C ALA A 54 3.38 5.30 -7.00
N LEU A 55 2.63 5.86 -6.05
CA LEU A 55 1.62 6.87 -6.31
C LEU A 55 2.24 8.15 -6.89
N ALA A 56 3.32 8.68 -6.28
CA ALA A 56 4.01 9.85 -6.80
C ALA A 56 4.50 9.63 -8.24
N ARG A 57 5.14 8.49 -8.52
CA ARG A 57 5.67 8.20 -9.85
C ARG A 57 4.56 8.03 -10.89
N LYS A 58 3.40 7.46 -10.54
CA LYS A 58 2.26 7.35 -11.46
C LYS A 58 1.68 8.72 -11.80
N MET A 59 1.51 9.59 -10.81
CA MET A 59 1.12 10.99 -11.03
C MET A 59 2.14 11.72 -11.92
N GLY A 60 3.44 11.52 -11.66
CA GLY A 60 4.52 12.06 -12.47
C GLY A 60 4.51 11.52 -13.89
N LYS A 61 4.21 10.24 -14.09
CA LYS A 61 4.07 9.62 -15.43
C LYS A 61 2.92 10.26 -16.20
N LEU A 62 1.74 10.37 -15.59
CA LEU A 62 0.60 11.01 -16.25
C LEU A 62 0.94 12.43 -16.71
N ARG A 63 1.66 13.20 -15.88
CA ARG A 63 2.11 14.55 -16.26
C ARG A 63 3.10 14.53 -17.42
N GLN A 64 4.06 13.61 -17.42
CA GLN A 64 5.06 13.50 -18.50
C GLN A 64 4.41 13.11 -19.82
N ASP A 65 3.52 12.12 -19.80
CA ASP A 65 2.94 11.55 -21.02
C ASP A 65 1.81 12.41 -21.60
N PHE A 66 1.01 13.06 -20.77
CA PHE A 66 -0.21 13.78 -21.19
C PHE A 66 -0.18 15.27 -20.92
N GLY A 67 0.88 15.79 -20.29
CA GLY A 67 0.96 17.17 -19.84
C GLY A 67 0.16 17.43 -18.57
N GLU A 68 0.40 18.58 -17.96
CA GLU A 68 -0.13 18.93 -16.64
C GLU A 68 -1.66 19.02 -16.62
N THR A 69 -2.28 19.68 -17.61
CA THR A 69 -3.72 19.89 -17.66
C THR A 69 -4.49 18.57 -17.66
N GLU A 70 -4.09 17.62 -18.52
CA GLU A 70 -4.76 16.34 -18.60
C GLU A 70 -4.47 15.47 -17.37
N ALA A 71 -3.25 15.51 -16.85
CA ALA A 71 -2.92 14.82 -15.61
C ALA A 71 -3.77 15.31 -14.43
N ARG A 72 -4.03 16.63 -14.30
CA ARG A 72 -4.96 17.17 -13.27
C ARG A 72 -6.35 16.59 -13.42
N ARG A 73 -6.89 16.61 -14.64
CA ARG A 73 -8.24 16.08 -14.94
C ARG A 73 -8.37 14.60 -14.56
N LEU A 74 -7.36 13.80 -14.87
CA LEU A 74 -7.32 12.37 -14.50
C LEU A 74 -7.24 12.18 -12.98
N LEU A 75 -6.45 12.98 -12.28
CA LEU A 75 -6.40 12.92 -10.82
C LEU A 75 -7.73 13.32 -10.18
N GLU A 76 -8.46 14.27 -10.75
CA GLU A 76 -9.81 14.64 -10.30
C GLU A 76 -10.81 13.50 -10.49
N ASP A 77 -10.76 12.79 -11.62
CA ASP A 77 -11.59 11.58 -11.85
C ASP A 77 -11.32 10.50 -10.80
N ILE A 78 -10.05 10.24 -10.52
CA ILE A 78 -9.61 9.32 -9.45
C ILE A 78 -10.08 9.82 -8.09
N GLY A 79 -9.92 11.11 -7.80
CA GLY A 79 -10.34 11.75 -6.56
C GLY A 79 -11.84 11.60 -6.30
N ARG A 80 -12.67 11.75 -7.34
CA ARG A 80 -14.13 11.54 -7.25
C ARG A 80 -14.48 10.13 -6.80
N GLN A 81 -13.81 9.11 -7.34
CA GLN A 81 -14.06 7.72 -6.94
C GLN A 81 -13.54 7.42 -5.53
N LEU A 82 -12.34 7.91 -5.18
CA LEU A 82 -11.79 7.72 -3.83
C LEU A 82 -12.68 8.35 -2.75
N MET A 83 -13.22 9.53 -3.02
CA MET A 83 -13.98 10.32 -2.04
C MET A 83 -15.47 9.96 -1.95
N LYS A 84 -15.96 9.03 -2.77
CA LYS A 84 -17.40 8.69 -2.85
C LYS A 84 -18.02 8.33 -1.49
N THR A 85 -17.28 7.57 -0.67
CA THR A 85 -17.80 7.11 0.64
C THR A 85 -17.79 8.23 1.67
N TRP A 86 -16.86 9.18 1.58
CA TRP A 86 -16.86 10.39 2.42
C TRP A 86 -17.96 11.35 2.04
N HIS A 87 -18.19 11.55 0.73
CA HIS A 87 -19.34 12.29 0.24
C HIS A 87 -20.64 11.73 0.83
N ALA A 88 -20.88 10.43 0.68
CA ALA A 88 -22.08 9.78 1.20
C ALA A 88 -22.25 9.96 2.72
N GLN A 89 -21.17 9.81 3.48
CA GLN A 89 -21.19 9.96 4.94
C GLN A 89 -21.47 11.40 5.38
N LEU A 90 -20.84 12.40 4.75
CA LEU A 90 -21.06 13.81 5.07
C LEU A 90 -22.48 14.26 4.68
N ARG A 91 -23.02 13.76 3.57
CA ARG A 91 -24.43 13.99 3.18
C ARG A 91 -25.44 13.43 4.17
N GLN A 92 -25.06 12.40 4.93
CA GLN A 92 -25.87 11.82 6.01
C GLN A 92 -25.72 12.57 7.35
N GLY A 93 -24.83 13.58 7.42
CA GLY A 93 -24.58 14.38 8.63
C GLY A 93 -23.62 13.74 9.63
N ASP A 94 -22.93 12.65 9.27
CA ASP A 94 -21.97 11.96 10.15
C ASP A 94 -20.56 12.59 10.04
N GLU A 95 -20.48 13.87 10.40
CA GLU A 95 -19.24 14.68 10.31
C GLU A 95 -18.14 14.16 11.21
N LYS A 96 -18.48 13.77 12.45
CA LYS A 96 -17.50 13.27 13.42
C LYS A 96 -16.72 12.10 12.85
N ARG A 97 -17.42 11.09 12.34
CA ARG A 97 -16.78 9.89 11.80
C ARG A 97 -16.12 10.16 10.46
N ALA A 98 -16.69 11.01 9.60
CA ALA A 98 -16.04 11.41 8.34
C ALA A 98 -14.67 12.06 8.57
N PHE A 99 -14.56 12.97 9.54
CA PHE A 99 -13.29 13.62 9.88
C PHE A 99 -12.32 12.64 10.53
N ALA A 100 -12.78 11.82 11.48
CA ALA A 100 -11.94 10.79 12.12
C ALA A 100 -11.37 9.80 11.08
N ASP A 101 -12.19 9.39 10.11
CA ASP A 101 -11.77 8.47 9.07
C ASP A 101 -10.79 9.13 8.09
N LEU A 102 -10.97 10.40 7.67
CA LEU A 102 -9.96 11.10 6.88
C LEU A 102 -8.62 11.22 7.62
N ILE A 103 -8.66 11.53 8.93
CA ILE A 103 -7.45 11.64 9.76
C ILE A 103 -6.73 10.30 9.87
N SER A 104 -7.47 9.19 9.93
CA SER A 104 -6.89 7.85 10.02
C SER A 104 -6.02 7.47 8.82
N ILE A 105 -6.26 8.06 7.63
CA ILE A 105 -5.40 7.87 6.45
C ILE A 105 -3.99 8.41 6.70
N TYR A 106 -3.87 9.54 7.41
CA TYR A 106 -2.58 10.19 7.66
C TYR A 106 -1.86 9.62 8.89
N ARG A 107 -2.62 9.19 9.89
CA ARG A 107 -2.08 8.67 11.16
C ARG A 107 -1.11 7.51 11.01
N TYR A 108 -1.30 6.66 9.99
CA TYR A 108 -0.45 5.49 9.74
C TYR A 108 0.53 5.65 8.59
N GLN A 109 0.76 6.87 8.12
CA GLN A 109 1.79 7.12 7.13
C GLN A 109 3.15 7.19 7.82
N GLY A 110 4.14 6.48 7.29
CA GLY A 110 5.47 6.42 7.88
C GLY A 110 6.12 7.80 7.87
N ASP A 111 6.80 8.17 8.96
CA ASP A 111 7.41 9.49 9.18
C ASP A 111 6.40 10.66 9.28
N ALA A 112 5.09 10.40 9.38
CA ALA A 112 4.12 11.42 9.72
C ALA A 112 4.21 11.82 11.19
N HIS A 113 4.03 13.10 11.48
CA HIS A 113 3.85 13.59 12.85
C HIS A 113 2.59 14.43 12.91
N LEU A 114 1.56 13.90 13.58
CA LEU A 114 0.27 14.54 13.75
C LEU A 114 0.24 15.22 15.12
N ALA A 115 -0.04 16.52 15.15
CA ALA A 115 -0.35 17.21 16.40
C ALA A 115 -1.73 16.77 16.93
N PRO A 116 -2.02 16.94 18.24
CA PRO A 116 -3.37 16.82 18.76
C PRO A 116 -4.35 17.70 17.98
N LEU A 117 -5.57 17.19 17.77
CA LEU A 117 -6.59 17.91 17.03
C LEU A 117 -7.03 19.15 17.82
N ARG A 118 -7.33 20.23 17.09
CA ARG A 118 -7.96 21.42 17.65
C ARG A 118 -9.36 21.56 17.09
N GLU A 119 -10.33 21.88 17.94
CA GLU A 119 -11.71 22.06 17.54
C GLU A 119 -12.20 23.46 17.92
N THR A 120 -12.87 24.12 16.98
CA THR A 120 -13.55 25.41 17.17
C THR A 120 -15.04 25.25 16.88
N ASP A 121 -15.83 26.31 17.05
CA ASP A 121 -17.25 26.30 16.69
C ASP A 121 -17.50 25.95 15.22
N GLY A 122 -16.56 26.25 14.33
CA GLY A 122 -16.73 26.06 12.89
C GLY A 122 -15.86 24.98 12.26
N GLU A 123 -14.80 24.53 12.92
CA GLU A 123 -13.76 23.72 12.27
C GLU A 123 -13.11 22.70 13.22
N VAL A 124 -12.55 21.65 12.62
CA VAL A 124 -11.58 20.74 13.22
C VAL A 124 -10.26 20.89 12.47
N ILE A 125 -9.16 21.06 13.20
CA ILE A 125 -7.85 21.43 12.65
C ILE A 125 -6.82 20.38 13.07
N LEU A 126 -6.04 19.90 12.10
CA LEU A 126 -4.94 18.97 12.30
C LEU A 126 -3.67 19.54 11.66
N ASP A 127 -2.61 19.69 12.46
CA ASP A 127 -1.28 20.07 11.99
C ASP A 127 -0.42 18.82 11.77
N LEU A 128 0.36 18.81 10.69
CA LEU A 128 1.17 17.70 10.24
C LEU A 128 2.61 18.16 9.99
N GLU A 129 3.59 17.57 10.68
CA GLU A 129 4.99 18.02 10.70
C GLU A 129 6.01 16.88 10.54
N PRO A 130 5.95 16.08 9.46
CA PRO A 130 5.28 16.34 8.18
C PRO A 130 4.01 15.49 8.01
N CYS A 131 3.33 15.63 6.87
CA CYS A 131 2.11 14.88 6.54
C CYS A 131 2.28 13.42 6.11
N GLY A 132 3.47 12.80 6.24
CA GLY A 132 3.72 11.39 5.84
C GLY A 132 3.67 11.09 4.33
N SER A 133 2.98 11.93 3.57
CA SER A 133 2.73 11.87 2.14
C SER A 133 3.72 12.77 1.36
N GLY A 134 3.23 13.74 0.57
CA GLY A 134 4.08 14.66 -0.19
C GLY A 134 5.08 15.44 0.68
N GLY A 135 4.71 15.79 1.91
CA GLY A 135 5.62 16.45 2.85
C GLY A 135 6.84 15.59 3.22
N LYS A 136 6.67 14.27 3.33
CA LYS A 136 7.78 13.30 3.53
C LYS A 136 8.70 13.28 2.31
N LEU A 137 8.14 13.17 1.10
CA LEU A 137 8.94 13.12 -0.13
C LEU A 137 9.73 14.41 -0.37
N GLU A 138 9.17 15.55 0.04
CA GLU A 138 9.86 16.83 0.03
C GLU A 138 11.00 16.90 1.05
N ARG A 139 10.80 16.42 2.29
CA ARG A 139 11.88 16.33 3.28
C ARG A 139 13.02 15.42 2.82
N GLN A 140 12.70 14.39 2.05
CA GLN A 140 13.69 13.50 1.43
C GLN A 140 14.40 14.14 0.21
N GLY A 141 14.04 15.37 -0.18
CA GLY A 141 14.64 16.09 -1.30
C GLY A 141 14.36 15.44 -2.66
N LEU A 142 13.29 14.63 -2.78
CA LEU A 142 13.02 13.89 -4.02
C LEU A 142 12.50 14.79 -5.14
N ALA A 143 11.73 15.82 -4.79
CA ALA A 143 11.24 16.81 -5.75
C ALA A 143 12.38 17.52 -6.48
N ASP A 144 13.51 17.74 -5.81
CA ASP A 144 14.69 18.40 -6.38
C ASP A 144 15.62 17.41 -7.09
N ARG A 145 15.80 16.20 -6.53
CA ARG A 145 16.67 15.16 -7.13
C ARG A 145 16.07 14.49 -8.36
N HIS A 146 14.74 14.39 -8.41
CA HIS A 146 14.00 13.65 -9.44
C HIS A 146 12.75 14.45 -9.87
N PRO A 147 12.94 15.65 -10.47
CA PRO A 147 11.85 16.59 -10.73
C PRO A 147 10.78 16.07 -11.69
N ASP A 148 11.13 15.16 -12.60
CA ASP A 148 10.17 14.59 -13.56
C ASP A 148 9.10 13.73 -12.86
N TRP A 149 9.49 13.05 -11.78
CA TRP A 149 8.63 12.15 -11.02
C TRP A 149 7.99 12.82 -9.81
N TYR A 150 8.73 13.66 -9.09
CA TYR A 150 8.29 14.21 -7.79
C TYR A 150 8.22 15.74 -7.76
N GLY A 151 8.68 16.38 -8.83
CA GLY A 151 8.86 17.83 -8.87
C GLY A 151 7.56 18.62 -8.75
N ARG A 152 7.73 19.93 -8.65
CA ARG A 152 6.62 20.87 -8.58
C ARG A 152 5.93 20.98 -9.94
N TRP A 153 4.61 21.13 -9.90
CA TRP A 153 3.79 21.45 -11.07
C TRP A 153 3.77 22.98 -11.25
N SER A 154 3.07 23.49 -12.26
CA SER A 154 3.06 24.92 -12.59
C SER A 154 2.57 25.84 -11.47
N ASP A 155 1.78 25.31 -10.52
CA ASP A 155 1.28 25.98 -9.32
C ASP A 155 2.24 25.90 -8.11
N GLY A 156 3.44 25.31 -8.28
CA GLY A 156 4.42 25.14 -7.21
C GLY A 156 4.14 23.98 -6.26
N VAL A 157 3.04 23.24 -6.44
CA VAL A 157 2.68 22.08 -5.61
C VAL A 157 3.38 20.83 -6.15
N SER A 158 3.97 20.03 -5.26
CA SER A 158 4.69 18.80 -5.62
C SER A 158 3.74 17.71 -6.13
N THR A 159 4.27 16.79 -6.94
CA THR A 159 3.48 15.74 -7.59
C THR A 159 2.55 14.98 -6.63
N PHE A 160 3.04 14.49 -5.48
CA PHE A 160 2.16 13.75 -4.56
C PHE A 160 1.06 14.65 -3.96
N CYS A 161 1.41 15.90 -3.64
CA CYS A 161 0.45 16.86 -3.11
C CYS A 161 -0.67 17.18 -4.11
N GLN A 162 -0.44 17.02 -5.42
CA GLN A 162 -1.51 17.13 -6.43
C GLN A 162 -2.56 16.04 -6.28
N GLY A 163 -2.16 14.81 -5.96
CA GLY A 163 -3.11 13.75 -5.66
C GLY A 163 -3.98 14.07 -4.45
N CYS A 164 -3.39 14.59 -3.38
CA CYS A 164 -4.11 15.04 -2.19
C CYS A 164 -5.10 16.17 -2.53
N LYS A 165 -4.65 17.16 -3.32
CA LYS A 165 -5.50 18.25 -3.81
C LYS A 165 -6.63 17.77 -4.69
N ALA A 166 -6.41 16.78 -5.54
CA ALA A 166 -7.47 16.21 -6.37
C ALA A 166 -8.56 15.53 -5.53
N CYS A 167 -8.19 14.77 -4.48
CA CYS A 167 -9.16 14.20 -3.54
C CYS A 167 -9.94 15.31 -2.82
N GLN A 168 -9.24 16.32 -2.31
CA GLN A 168 -9.85 17.48 -1.65
C GLN A 168 -10.85 18.21 -2.55
N ASN A 169 -10.43 18.56 -3.77
CA ASN A 169 -11.26 19.28 -4.73
C ASN A 169 -12.49 18.45 -5.09
N ALA A 170 -12.31 17.15 -5.37
CA ALA A 170 -13.42 16.26 -5.71
C ALA A 170 -14.45 16.15 -4.58
N LEU A 171 -14.00 16.05 -3.31
CA LEU A 171 -14.91 16.02 -2.17
C LEU A 171 -15.67 17.34 -2.04
N ASN A 172 -14.97 18.47 -2.06
CA ASN A 172 -15.57 19.80 -1.90
C ASN A 172 -16.54 20.12 -3.04
N GLU A 173 -16.17 19.83 -4.29
CA GLU A 173 -17.03 19.99 -5.46
C GLU A 173 -18.31 19.16 -5.31
N SER A 174 -18.20 17.90 -4.89
CA SER A 174 -19.36 17.02 -4.71
C SER A 174 -20.33 17.50 -3.63
N LEU A 175 -19.86 18.29 -2.66
CA LEU A 175 -20.66 18.85 -1.57
C LEU A 175 -21.10 20.29 -1.84
N GLY A 176 -20.53 20.95 -2.85
CA GLY A 176 -20.81 22.35 -3.19
C GLY A 176 -20.19 23.37 -2.22
N GLU A 177 -19.25 22.95 -1.36
CA GLU A 177 -18.59 23.80 -0.38
C GLU A 177 -17.22 23.24 0.07
N ASP A 178 -16.37 24.12 0.60
CA ASP A 178 -15.02 23.77 1.07
C ASP A 178 -15.05 23.08 2.44
N VAL A 179 -15.39 21.79 2.45
CA VAL A 179 -15.47 20.98 3.68
C VAL A 179 -14.09 20.58 4.18
N TRP A 180 -13.16 20.27 3.28
CA TRP A 180 -11.79 19.91 3.61
C TRP A 180 -10.83 20.85 2.88
N THR A 181 -9.95 21.52 3.62
CA THR A 181 -8.89 22.36 3.05
C THR A 181 -7.53 21.98 3.60
N THR A 182 -6.48 22.18 2.79
CA THR A 182 -5.09 21.93 3.17
C THR A 182 -4.23 23.14 2.82
N GLU A 183 -3.41 23.55 3.78
CA GLU A 183 -2.46 24.65 3.67
C GLU A 183 -1.05 24.09 3.86
N LYS A 184 -0.27 24.09 2.78
CA LYS A 184 1.10 23.58 2.79
C LYS A 184 2.04 24.63 3.35
N GLY A 185 2.86 24.24 4.32
CA GLY A 185 3.95 25.05 4.88
C GLY A 185 5.33 24.63 4.37
N GLU A 186 6.37 25.22 4.94
CA GLU A 186 7.76 24.84 4.68
C GLU A 186 8.10 23.47 5.29
N GLY A 187 9.19 22.85 4.83
CA GLY A 187 9.73 21.63 5.44
C GLY A 187 8.73 20.46 5.50
N GLY A 188 7.82 20.36 4.53
CA GLY A 188 6.80 19.31 4.48
C GLY A 188 5.67 19.45 5.50
N HIS A 189 5.55 20.60 6.19
CA HIS A 189 4.41 20.92 7.04
C HIS A 189 3.11 20.99 6.21
N CYS A 190 2.00 20.52 6.77
CA CYS A 190 0.68 20.72 6.21
C CYS A 190 -0.34 20.94 7.33
N ARG A 191 -1.21 21.94 7.18
CA ARG A 191 -2.37 22.13 8.04
C ARG A 191 -3.63 21.70 7.31
N MET A 192 -4.32 20.72 7.86
CA MET A 192 -5.65 20.30 7.41
C MET A 192 -6.72 21.02 8.24
N ARG A 193 -7.77 21.49 7.57
CA ARG A 193 -8.98 22.01 8.22
C ARG A 193 -10.20 21.30 7.67
N PHE A 194 -11.09 20.90 8.57
CA PHE A 194 -12.37 20.30 8.27
C PHE A 194 -13.48 21.25 8.76
N ARG A 195 -14.25 21.80 7.85
CA ARG A 195 -15.36 22.71 8.15
C ARG A 195 -16.57 21.91 8.62
N LYS A 196 -17.12 22.29 9.77
CA LYS A 196 -18.39 21.77 10.29
C LYS A 196 -19.55 22.33 9.49
N LEU A 197 -20.46 21.45 9.06
CA LEU A 197 -21.62 21.83 8.26
C LEU A 197 -22.82 21.92 9.18
N SER A 198 -23.51 20.80 9.34
CA SER A 198 -24.64 20.60 10.22
C SER A 198 -24.27 20.71 11.71
N SER A 199 -23.01 20.46 12.07
CA SER A 199 -22.53 20.51 13.46
C SER A 199 -21.93 21.86 13.89
N LYS A 200 -22.07 22.91 13.08
CA LYS A 200 -21.54 24.24 13.43
C LYS A 200 -22.12 24.73 14.77
N GLY A 201 -21.24 25.17 15.67
CA GLY A 201 -21.57 25.59 17.03
C GLY A 201 -21.75 24.42 18.03
N ALA A 202 -21.65 23.17 17.58
CA ALA A 202 -21.65 22.00 18.43
C ALA A 202 -20.24 21.40 18.55
N ARG A 203 -19.99 20.74 19.68
CA ARG A 203 -18.77 19.98 19.93
C ARG A 203 -18.90 18.55 19.39
N LEU A 204 -18.00 18.13 18.52
CA LEU A 204 -17.94 16.81 17.88
C LEU A 204 -17.10 15.83 18.70
N PHE A 205 -15.93 16.27 19.20
CA PHE A 205 -14.97 15.41 19.86
C PHE A 205 -14.79 15.76 21.34
N THR A 206 -14.68 14.74 22.17
CA THR A 206 -14.26 14.88 23.58
C THR A 206 -12.79 15.29 23.66
N ASP A 207 -12.35 15.84 24.80
CA ASP A 207 -10.94 16.22 25.00
C ASP A 207 -10.00 15.03 24.75
N ARG A 208 -10.38 13.84 25.25
CA ARG A 208 -9.66 12.60 25.02
C ARG A 208 -9.57 12.22 23.54
N GLU A 209 -10.65 12.40 22.77
CA GLU A 209 -10.62 12.11 21.33
C GLU A 209 -9.73 13.11 20.58
N LEU A 210 -9.74 14.39 20.96
CA LEU A 210 -8.85 15.40 20.36
C LEU A 210 -7.37 15.08 20.60
N GLU A 211 -7.03 14.51 21.74
CA GLU A 211 -5.67 14.05 22.06
C GLU A 211 -5.30 12.76 21.33
N THR A 212 -6.19 11.78 21.30
CA THR A 212 -5.84 10.40 20.89
C THR A 212 -6.11 10.07 19.42
N LEU A 213 -6.92 10.86 18.70
CA LEU A 213 -7.24 10.57 17.29
C LEU A 213 -6.03 10.66 16.36
N SER A 214 -5.03 11.47 16.72
CA SER A 214 -3.74 11.59 16.03
C SER A 214 -2.75 10.47 16.36
N GLU A 215 -2.98 9.69 17.42
CA GLU A 215 -2.03 8.69 17.93
C GLU A 215 -2.39 7.27 17.47
N THR A 216 -1.40 6.52 17.00
CA THR A 216 -1.56 5.07 16.73
C THR A 216 -1.81 4.31 18.04
N ARG A 217 -2.41 3.12 17.99
CA ARG A 217 -2.55 2.30 19.22
C ARG A 217 -1.19 1.92 19.81
N VAL A 218 -0.15 1.80 18.99
CA VAL A 218 1.23 1.56 19.46
C VAL A 218 1.73 2.75 20.28
N GLN A 219 1.52 3.98 19.82
CA GLN A 219 1.87 5.20 20.57
C GLN A 219 1.06 5.30 21.86
N GLN A 220 -0.25 5.06 21.81
CA GLN A 220 -1.10 5.03 23.00
C GLN A 220 -0.64 3.95 24.01
N ALA A 221 -0.22 2.77 23.54
CA ALA A 221 0.26 1.70 24.39
C ALA A 221 1.56 2.08 25.10
N ARG A 222 2.49 2.76 24.41
CA ARG A 222 3.70 3.31 25.03
C ARG A 222 3.38 4.35 26.08
N ASN A 223 2.53 5.32 25.75
CA ASN A 223 2.12 6.38 26.67
C ASN A 223 1.53 5.80 27.97
N ARG A 224 0.70 4.75 27.86
CA ARG A 224 0.16 4.03 29.03
C ARG A 224 1.26 3.34 29.85
N LEU A 225 2.15 2.58 29.20
CA LEU A 225 3.25 1.91 29.90
C LEU A 225 4.18 2.91 30.61
N ASP A 226 4.44 4.07 30.00
CA ASP A 226 5.25 5.14 30.58
C ASP A 226 4.57 5.79 31.78
N ALA A 227 3.23 5.82 31.81
CA ALA A 227 2.43 6.22 32.96
C ALA A 227 2.25 5.12 34.02
N GLY A 228 2.82 3.93 33.81
CA GLY A 228 2.67 2.77 34.70
C GLY A 228 1.34 2.01 34.54
N ASP A 229 0.54 2.34 33.52
CA ASP A 229 -0.67 1.60 33.15
C ASP A 229 -0.32 0.44 32.22
N THR A 230 -0.60 -0.78 32.68
CA THR A 230 -0.33 -2.04 31.95
C THR A 230 -1.57 -2.63 31.28
N ASP A 231 -2.74 -2.00 31.43
CA ASP A 231 -3.96 -2.39 30.74
C ASP A 231 -3.94 -1.91 29.27
N ILE A 232 -3.07 -2.55 28.49
CA ILE A 232 -2.81 -2.23 27.08
C ILE A 232 -3.19 -3.36 26.12
N GLU A 233 -3.68 -4.50 26.62
CA GLU A 233 -4.12 -5.63 25.79
C GLU A 233 -5.09 -5.20 24.65
N PRO A 234 -6.08 -4.31 24.88
CA PRO A 234 -6.96 -3.84 23.80
C PRO A 234 -6.24 -3.06 22.69
N LEU A 235 -5.10 -2.42 23.01
CA LEU A 235 -4.30 -1.66 22.05
C LEU A 235 -3.43 -2.58 21.19
N LEU A 236 -3.07 -3.76 21.70
CA LEU A 236 -2.26 -4.75 20.98
C LEU A 236 -3.11 -5.62 20.03
N LYS A 237 -4.33 -6.00 20.44
CA LYS A 237 -5.16 -6.94 19.67
C LYS A 237 -5.43 -6.45 18.24
N GLY A 238 -4.97 -7.23 17.26
CA GLY A 238 -5.15 -6.94 15.83
C GLY A 238 -4.34 -5.74 15.33
N GLN A 239 -3.21 -5.40 15.97
CA GLN A 239 -2.38 -4.26 15.58
C GLN A 239 -1.94 -4.31 14.12
N ARG A 240 -1.59 -5.49 13.57
CA ARG A 240 -1.13 -5.60 12.18
C ARG A 240 -2.10 -5.05 11.12
N LYS A 241 -3.42 -5.08 11.38
CA LYS A 241 -4.46 -4.57 10.49
C LYS A 241 -4.94 -3.16 10.86
N GLU A 242 -4.34 -2.52 11.86
CA GLU A 242 -4.77 -1.19 12.31
C GLU A 242 -4.59 -0.10 11.26
N TRP A 243 -3.51 -0.20 10.48
CA TRP A 243 -3.18 0.75 9.43
C TRP A 243 -3.98 0.53 8.13
N GLN A 244 -4.96 -0.37 8.16
CA GLN A 244 -5.87 -0.65 7.05
C GLN A 244 -6.46 0.61 6.39
N PRO A 245 -6.80 1.72 7.11
CA PRO A 245 -7.30 2.93 6.46
C PRO A 245 -6.33 3.49 5.41
N TRP A 246 -5.04 3.62 5.75
CA TRP A 246 -4.03 4.08 4.79
C TRP A 246 -3.76 3.03 3.72
N HIS A 247 -3.58 1.77 4.15
CA HIS A 247 -3.29 0.66 3.25
C HIS A 247 -4.36 0.53 2.14
N ASP A 248 -5.64 0.40 2.51
CA ASP A 248 -6.73 0.20 1.55
C ASP A 248 -6.93 1.43 0.67
N PHE A 249 -6.79 2.64 1.25
CA PHE A 249 -6.86 3.88 0.48
C PHE A 249 -5.77 3.92 -0.61
N GLY A 250 -4.52 3.59 -0.26
CA GLY A 250 -3.41 3.51 -1.22
C GLY A 250 -3.60 2.42 -2.27
N VAL A 251 -4.08 1.24 -1.87
CA VAL A 251 -4.39 0.11 -2.78
C VAL A 251 -5.46 0.49 -3.81
N VAL A 252 -6.58 1.08 -3.36
CA VAL A 252 -7.66 1.51 -4.24
C VAL A 252 -7.22 2.66 -5.16
N TRP A 253 -6.38 3.56 -4.65
CA TRP A 253 -5.80 4.61 -5.49
C TRP A 253 -4.91 4.03 -6.59
N LEU A 254 -4.06 3.06 -6.28
CA LEU A 254 -3.25 2.35 -7.27
C LEU A 254 -4.13 1.65 -8.30
N GLU A 255 -5.24 1.03 -7.90
CA GLU A 255 -6.19 0.42 -8.85
C GLU A 255 -6.77 1.43 -9.83
N TYR A 256 -7.19 2.59 -9.34
CA TYR A 256 -7.74 3.64 -10.20
C TYR A 256 -6.70 4.19 -11.18
N PHE A 257 -5.41 4.25 -10.81
CA PHE A 257 -4.35 4.53 -11.78
C PHE A 257 -4.25 3.46 -12.87
N TYR A 258 -4.41 2.18 -12.51
CA TYR A 258 -4.35 1.09 -13.49
C TYR A 258 -5.53 1.14 -14.46
N ALA A 259 -6.73 1.44 -13.95
CA ALA A 259 -7.91 1.66 -14.76
C ALA A 259 -7.72 2.85 -15.72
N THR A 260 -7.22 3.99 -15.22
CA THR A 260 -6.89 5.15 -16.05
C THR A 260 -5.87 4.81 -17.13
N ALA A 261 -4.85 4.00 -16.82
CA ALA A 261 -3.88 3.57 -17.82
C ALA A 261 -4.54 2.70 -18.92
N LEU A 262 -5.43 1.77 -18.55
CA LEU A 262 -6.19 0.99 -19.52
C LEU A 262 -7.06 1.89 -20.42
N GLU A 263 -7.74 2.88 -19.87
CA GLU A 263 -8.56 3.83 -20.64
C GLU A 263 -7.72 4.66 -21.61
N LYS A 264 -6.49 5.02 -21.22
CA LYS A 264 -5.60 5.87 -22.02
C LYS A 264 -4.89 5.16 -23.16
N GLY A 265 -4.44 3.93 -22.93
CA GLY A 265 -3.60 3.23 -23.90
C GLY A 265 -3.67 1.71 -23.78
N GLY A 266 -4.73 1.18 -23.18
CA GLY A 266 -4.95 -0.26 -23.05
C GLY A 266 -3.89 -0.96 -22.22
N ALA A 267 -3.79 -2.28 -22.42
CA ALA A 267 -2.89 -3.14 -21.67
C ALA A 267 -1.41 -2.76 -21.84
N ASP A 268 -1.01 -2.31 -23.03
CA ASP A 268 0.37 -1.92 -23.32
C ASP A 268 0.80 -0.69 -22.50
N TYR A 269 -0.06 0.33 -22.40
CA TYR A 269 0.26 1.52 -21.61
C TYR A 269 0.24 1.23 -20.11
N LEU A 270 -0.70 0.41 -19.62
CA LEU A 270 -0.66 -0.07 -18.23
C LEU A 270 0.65 -0.81 -17.92
N ASP A 271 1.06 -1.67 -18.84
CA ASP A 271 2.29 -2.43 -18.71
C ASP A 271 3.53 -1.51 -18.67
N GLU A 272 3.62 -0.54 -19.57
CA GLU A 272 4.66 0.50 -19.56
C GLU A 272 4.64 1.30 -18.24
N MET A 273 3.46 1.70 -17.78
CA MET A 273 3.30 2.42 -16.52
C MET A 273 3.85 1.61 -15.35
N LEU A 274 3.53 0.32 -15.25
CA LEU A 274 4.06 -0.55 -14.20
C LEU A 274 5.59 -0.72 -14.31
N ALA A 275 6.11 -0.90 -15.52
CA ALA A 275 7.55 -1.03 -15.76
C ALA A 275 8.34 0.21 -15.32
N GLN A 276 7.81 1.41 -15.51
CA GLN A 276 8.51 2.65 -15.14
C GLN A 276 8.26 3.10 -13.69
N THR A 277 7.09 2.80 -13.13
CA THR A 277 6.67 3.40 -11.84
C THR A 277 6.63 2.41 -10.68
N TYR A 278 6.61 1.10 -10.94
CA TYR A 278 6.50 0.06 -9.91
C TYR A 278 7.72 -0.86 -9.87
N GLU A 279 8.12 -1.45 -10.99
CA GLU A 279 9.27 -2.37 -11.05
C GLU A 279 10.59 -1.83 -10.48
N PRO A 280 10.94 -0.54 -10.66
CA PRO A 280 12.20 -0.04 -10.12
C PRO A 280 12.26 -0.07 -8.58
N ALA A 281 11.11 -0.18 -7.89
CA ALA A 281 11.10 -0.40 -6.45
C ALA A 281 11.55 -1.82 -6.07
N PHE A 282 11.23 -2.83 -6.88
CA PHE A 282 11.76 -4.19 -6.70
C PHE A 282 13.25 -4.22 -6.96
N ASP A 283 13.71 -3.59 -8.04
CA ASP A 283 15.12 -3.50 -8.38
C ASP A 283 15.95 -2.87 -7.26
N ALA A 284 15.43 -1.80 -6.65
CA ALA A 284 16.04 -1.15 -5.49
C ALA A 284 16.09 -2.06 -4.25
N GLY A 285 15.12 -2.98 -4.09
CA GLY A 285 15.05 -3.93 -2.98
C GLY A 285 15.91 -5.18 -3.15
N PHE A 286 16.28 -5.55 -4.39
CA PHE A 286 17.01 -6.80 -4.64
C PHE A 286 18.30 -7.00 -3.84
N PRO A 287 19.16 -5.98 -3.62
CA PRO A 287 20.34 -6.14 -2.77
C PRO A 287 20.01 -6.59 -1.34
N HIS A 288 18.93 -6.07 -0.76
CA HIS A 288 18.47 -6.45 0.58
C HIS A 288 18.04 -7.92 0.61
N TYR A 289 17.12 -8.34 -0.27
CA TYR A 289 16.61 -9.72 -0.29
C TYR A 289 17.69 -10.76 -0.63
N ARG A 290 18.72 -10.39 -1.40
CA ARG A 290 19.86 -11.28 -1.68
C ARG A 290 20.73 -11.52 -0.44
N ALA A 291 20.79 -10.55 0.48
CA ALA A 291 21.60 -10.65 1.68
C ALA A 291 21.01 -11.60 2.72
N LEU A 292 19.67 -11.71 2.78
CA LEU A 292 18.95 -12.54 3.73
C LEU A 292 19.34 -14.04 3.61
N SER A 293 19.31 -14.72 4.76
CA SER A 293 19.22 -16.18 4.87
C SER A 293 17.81 -16.67 4.56
N ASP A 294 17.62 -17.99 4.43
CA ASP A 294 16.29 -18.57 4.17
C ASP A 294 15.31 -18.28 5.31
N GLN A 295 15.76 -18.31 6.57
CA GLN A 295 14.93 -17.96 7.72
C GLN A 295 14.56 -16.46 7.71
N GLU A 296 15.54 -15.58 7.52
CA GLU A 296 15.29 -14.13 7.48
C GLU A 296 14.38 -13.76 6.30
N LEU A 297 14.49 -14.44 5.16
CA LEU A 297 13.59 -14.26 4.03
C LEU A 297 12.15 -14.67 4.38
N LEU A 298 11.97 -15.83 5.01
CA LEU A 298 10.66 -16.29 5.48
C LEU A 298 10.03 -15.29 6.46
N GLU A 299 10.78 -14.84 7.46
CA GLU A 299 10.33 -13.86 8.45
C GLU A 299 9.99 -12.51 7.81
N GLU A 300 10.82 -12.02 6.88
CA GLU A 300 10.59 -10.75 6.18
C GLU A 300 9.32 -10.80 5.33
N VAL A 301 9.14 -11.85 4.52
CA VAL A 301 7.94 -12.00 3.67
C VAL A 301 6.69 -12.22 4.52
N ALA A 302 6.78 -12.98 5.62
CA ALA A 302 5.67 -13.15 6.55
C ALA A 302 5.30 -11.84 7.27
N LYS A 303 6.28 -11.04 7.67
CA LYS A 303 6.06 -9.68 8.19
C LYS A 303 5.36 -8.82 7.13
N THR A 304 5.84 -8.84 5.89
CA THR A 304 5.18 -8.13 4.78
C THR A 304 3.73 -8.56 4.64
N TRP A 305 3.40 -9.85 4.61
CA TRP A 305 2.00 -10.30 4.48
C TRP A 305 1.11 -9.96 5.68
N ASN A 306 1.64 -10.06 6.90
CA ASN A 306 0.93 -9.65 8.11
C ASN A 306 0.52 -8.17 8.04
N TYR A 307 1.44 -7.28 7.63
CA TYR A 307 1.15 -5.86 7.47
C TYR A 307 0.45 -5.56 6.15
N HIS A 308 0.54 -6.38 5.12
CA HIS A 308 -0.29 -6.22 3.91
C HIS A 308 -1.78 -6.53 4.18
N CYS A 309 -2.18 -6.76 5.43
CA CYS A 309 -3.55 -7.10 5.84
C CYS A 309 -4.05 -8.44 5.26
N ALA A 310 -3.13 -9.35 4.89
CA ALA A 310 -3.48 -10.69 4.43
C ALA A 310 -3.81 -11.62 5.60
N ASP A 311 -4.58 -12.65 5.31
CA ASP A 311 -4.67 -13.86 6.14
C ASP A 311 -4.02 -15.00 5.36
N PHE A 312 -3.10 -15.73 6.01
CA PHE A 312 -2.25 -16.68 5.30
C PHE A 312 -1.77 -17.84 6.15
N SER A 313 -1.35 -18.90 5.45
CA SER A 313 -0.57 -20.01 5.99
C SER A 313 0.67 -20.25 5.14
N VAL A 314 1.68 -20.91 5.70
CA VAL A 314 2.94 -21.21 4.99
C VAL A 314 3.25 -22.69 5.08
N THR A 315 3.61 -23.27 3.95
CA THR A 315 4.21 -24.60 3.84
C THR A 315 5.61 -24.49 3.23
N GLU A 316 6.48 -25.44 3.52
CA GLU A 316 7.82 -25.50 2.93
C GLU A 316 7.92 -26.66 1.95
N GLU A 317 8.44 -26.39 0.76
CA GLU A 317 8.89 -27.37 -0.23
C GLU A 317 10.42 -27.40 -0.26
N ASP A 318 11.01 -28.35 -1.00
CA ASP A 318 12.45 -28.56 -1.07
C ASP A 318 13.24 -27.29 -1.46
N ASP A 319 12.71 -26.49 -2.38
CA ASP A 319 13.35 -25.33 -2.99
C ASP A 319 12.73 -23.98 -2.60
N ARG A 320 11.58 -23.96 -1.93
CA ARG A 320 10.83 -22.71 -1.66
C ARG A 320 9.91 -22.78 -0.44
N PHE A 321 9.52 -21.62 0.04
CA PHE A 321 8.35 -21.44 0.90
C PHE A 321 7.13 -21.11 0.05
N VAL A 322 5.98 -21.69 0.39
CA VAL A 322 4.71 -21.49 -0.29
C VAL A 322 3.75 -20.80 0.66
N PHE A 323 3.40 -19.55 0.34
CA PHE A 323 2.40 -18.77 1.04
C PHE A 323 1.05 -18.98 0.37
N HIS A 324 0.09 -19.48 1.14
CA HIS A 324 -1.32 -19.61 0.74
C HIS A 324 -2.09 -18.45 1.35
N LEU A 325 -2.57 -17.55 0.50
CA LEU A 325 -3.10 -16.24 0.89
C LEU A 325 -4.62 -16.22 0.66
N ASP A 326 -5.41 -16.18 1.71
CA ASP A 326 -6.87 -16.30 1.65
C ASP A 326 -7.56 -15.28 2.57
N PRO A 327 -7.78 -14.05 2.10
CA PRO A 327 -7.31 -13.46 0.83
C PRO A 327 -5.86 -12.98 0.89
N CYS A 328 -5.24 -12.72 -0.28
CA CYS A 328 -4.06 -11.87 -0.32
C CYS A 328 -4.42 -10.42 0.05
N GLY A 329 -3.42 -9.70 0.56
CA GLY A 329 -3.60 -8.42 1.24
C GLY A 329 -4.25 -7.30 0.44
N SER A 330 -4.24 -7.39 -0.89
CA SER A 330 -4.70 -6.35 -1.80
C SER A 330 -5.61 -6.89 -2.89
N GLY A 331 -5.07 -7.48 -3.97
CA GLY A 331 -5.87 -7.93 -5.13
C GLY A 331 -6.98 -8.91 -4.77
N GLY A 332 -6.70 -9.86 -3.89
CA GLY A 332 -7.68 -10.83 -3.42
C GLY A 332 -8.79 -10.21 -2.57
N ARG A 333 -8.47 -9.21 -1.74
CA ARG A 333 -9.47 -8.45 -0.99
C ARG A 333 -10.28 -7.52 -1.88
N LEU A 334 -9.65 -6.84 -2.85
CA LEU A 334 -10.36 -6.05 -3.87
C LEU A 334 -11.35 -6.93 -4.65
N PHE A 335 -10.93 -8.13 -5.03
CA PHE A 335 -11.76 -9.06 -5.78
C PHE A 335 -12.97 -9.56 -4.98
N ARG A 336 -12.92 -9.47 -3.65
CA ARG A 336 -14.01 -9.80 -2.72
C ARG A 336 -14.83 -8.59 -2.26
N GLY A 337 -14.42 -7.36 -2.60
CA GLY A 337 -15.04 -6.14 -2.06
C GLY A 337 -14.74 -5.90 -0.58
N GLU A 338 -13.65 -6.46 -0.06
CA GLU A 338 -13.30 -6.41 1.38
C GLU A 338 -12.41 -5.21 1.74
N MET A 339 -12.59 -4.09 1.04
CA MET A 339 -11.85 -2.84 1.28
C MET A 339 -12.49 -2.01 2.40
N TRP A 340 -11.66 -1.25 3.10
CA TRP A 340 -12.08 -0.31 4.13
C TRP A 340 -13.16 0.63 3.59
N ARG A 341 -14.19 0.86 4.43
CA ARG A 341 -15.36 1.68 4.09
C ARG A 341 -16.12 1.25 2.84
N ASP A 342 -16.00 -0.02 2.43
CA ASP A 342 -16.68 -0.52 1.22
C ASP A 342 -16.32 0.33 -0.02
N MET A 343 -15.08 0.82 -0.08
CA MET A 343 -14.72 1.90 -0.98
C MET A 343 -14.50 1.47 -2.44
N PHE A 344 -14.58 0.18 -2.73
CA PHE A 344 -14.27 -0.38 -4.03
C PHE A 344 -15.05 -1.66 -4.32
N HIS A 345 -15.65 -1.74 -5.52
CA HIS A 345 -16.16 -2.95 -6.13
C HIS A 345 -15.82 -3.01 -7.62
N TYR A 346 -15.41 -4.18 -8.10
CA TYR A 346 -15.23 -4.39 -9.54
C TYR A 346 -16.54 -4.15 -10.31
N GLY A 347 -16.44 -3.49 -11.47
CA GLY A 347 -17.58 -3.09 -12.29
C GLY A 347 -18.09 -1.67 -12.01
N GLU A 348 -17.60 -1.00 -10.97
CA GLU A 348 -17.79 0.43 -10.76
C GLU A 348 -16.86 1.27 -11.67
N PRO A 349 -17.09 2.59 -11.83
CA PRO A 349 -16.16 3.46 -12.56
C PRO A 349 -14.72 3.32 -12.03
N LEU A 350 -13.76 3.34 -12.95
CA LEU A 350 -12.33 3.09 -12.68
C LEU A 350 -12.03 1.74 -11.98
N SER A 351 -12.95 0.77 -12.05
CA SER A 351 -12.78 -0.54 -11.40
C SER A 351 -12.94 -1.71 -12.40
N PRO A 352 -12.22 -1.72 -13.55
CA PRO A 352 -12.42 -2.73 -14.58
C PRO A 352 -11.71 -4.04 -14.24
N THR A 353 -12.17 -5.13 -14.84
CA THR A 353 -11.34 -6.32 -15.07
C THR A 353 -10.76 -6.27 -16.49
N MET A 354 -9.57 -6.81 -16.71
CA MET A 354 -8.99 -6.96 -18.04
C MET A 354 -9.65 -8.12 -18.79
N GLU A 355 -10.40 -7.82 -19.85
CA GLU A 355 -11.17 -8.81 -20.62
C GLU A 355 -10.27 -9.79 -21.38
N GLU A 356 -9.25 -9.28 -22.07
CA GLU A 356 -8.37 -10.05 -22.95
C GLU A 356 -7.05 -10.44 -22.28
N PRO A 357 -6.44 -11.59 -22.67
CA PRO A 357 -5.12 -11.98 -22.21
C PRO A 357 -4.02 -10.97 -22.55
N HIS A 358 -3.13 -10.73 -21.60
CA HIS A 358 -1.93 -9.94 -21.79
C HIS A 358 -0.81 -10.43 -20.84
N ASN A 359 0.47 -10.23 -21.19
CA ASN A 359 1.58 -10.63 -20.32
C ASN A 359 1.52 -9.99 -18.93
N ILE A 360 0.91 -8.80 -18.83
CA ILE A 360 0.76 -8.08 -17.56
C ILE A 360 -0.45 -8.56 -16.74
N ASN A 361 -1.29 -9.45 -17.23
CA ASN A 361 -2.41 -10.03 -16.48
C ASN A 361 -2.33 -11.55 -16.35
N PHE A 362 -1.10 -12.07 -16.40
CA PHE A 362 -0.80 -13.50 -16.41
C PHE A 362 -1.38 -14.26 -17.62
N ASN A 363 -1.59 -13.56 -18.75
CA ASN A 363 -2.24 -14.11 -19.94
C ASN A 363 -3.64 -14.71 -19.64
N ARG A 364 -4.38 -14.06 -18.75
CA ARG A 364 -5.72 -14.48 -18.32
C ARG A 364 -6.81 -13.62 -18.94
N ARG A 365 -7.95 -14.23 -19.20
CA ARG A 365 -9.21 -13.52 -19.49
C ARG A 365 -9.88 -13.10 -18.19
N GLN A 366 -10.58 -11.96 -18.22
CA GLN A 366 -11.34 -11.42 -17.08
C GLN A 366 -10.50 -11.31 -15.79
N ALA A 367 -9.23 -10.93 -15.93
CA ALA A 367 -8.33 -10.81 -14.80
C ALA A 367 -8.60 -9.52 -14.01
N PRO A 368 -8.57 -9.54 -12.66
CA PRO A 368 -8.63 -8.31 -11.87
C PRO A 368 -7.50 -7.36 -12.29
N THR A 369 -7.82 -6.13 -12.67
CA THR A 369 -6.82 -5.17 -13.16
C THR A 369 -5.76 -4.91 -12.09
N TYR A 370 -6.14 -4.90 -10.81
CA TYR A 370 -5.19 -4.72 -9.73
C TYR A 370 -4.08 -5.77 -9.73
N CYS A 371 -4.38 -7.02 -10.09
CA CYS A 371 -3.40 -8.11 -10.08
C CYS A 371 -2.29 -7.94 -11.12
N THR A 372 -2.38 -6.95 -12.00
CA THR A 372 -1.35 -6.66 -13.01
C THR A 372 -0.02 -6.23 -12.40
N HIS A 373 -0.02 -5.60 -11.22
CA HIS A 373 1.22 -5.27 -10.52
C HIS A 373 1.95 -6.54 -10.04
N CYS A 374 1.24 -7.63 -9.75
CA CYS A 374 1.85 -8.92 -9.40
C CYS A 374 2.59 -9.52 -10.60
N ALA A 375 2.04 -9.39 -11.81
CA ALA A 375 2.72 -9.81 -13.04
C ALA A 375 3.97 -8.95 -13.29
N ALA A 376 3.90 -7.64 -13.04
CA ALA A 376 5.06 -6.75 -13.09
C ALA A 376 6.15 -7.15 -12.09
N SER A 377 5.80 -7.48 -10.84
CA SER A 377 6.78 -7.97 -9.85
C SER A 377 7.38 -9.32 -10.24
N ASN A 378 6.59 -10.21 -10.85
CA ASN A 378 7.12 -11.46 -11.41
C ASN A 378 8.11 -11.15 -12.52
N ARG A 379 7.79 -10.24 -13.45
CA ARG A 379 8.71 -9.87 -14.53
C ARG A 379 10.01 -9.28 -13.98
N ALA A 380 9.94 -8.38 -13.01
CA ALA A 380 11.12 -7.77 -12.42
C ALA A 380 12.07 -8.83 -11.84
N GLN A 381 11.51 -9.82 -11.16
CA GLN A 381 12.28 -10.96 -10.67
C GLN A 381 12.78 -11.79 -11.89
N LEU A 382 11.89 -12.41 -12.65
CA LEU A 382 12.16 -13.49 -13.61
C LEU A 382 12.90 -13.10 -14.90
N ARG A 383 13.06 -11.80 -15.21
CA ARG A 383 13.65 -11.32 -16.48
C ARG A 383 15.09 -11.74 -16.76
N ASP A 384 15.88 -12.03 -15.73
CA ASP A 384 17.29 -12.41 -15.88
C ASP A 384 17.51 -13.93 -16.06
N GLY A 385 16.42 -14.69 -16.19
CA GLY A 385 16.46 -16.13 -16.50
C GLY A 385 16.75 -17.02 -15.29
N PRO A 386 16.91 -18.34 -15.52
CA PRO A 386 17.21 -19.29 -14.46
C PRO A 386 18.61 -19.08 -13.86
N ASP A 387 19.59 -18.71 -14.70
CA ASP A 387 20.97 -18.41 -14.30
C ASP A 387 21.13 -17.02 -13.66
N GLY A 388 20.04 -16.27 -13.56
CA GLY A 388 19.98 -14.90 -13.09
C GLY A 388 20.27 -14.73 -11.60
N SER A 389 20.69 -13.53 -11.20
CA SER A 389 21.04 -13.17 -9.81
C SER A 389 19.92 -12.44 -9.06
N ASN A 390 18.81 -12.09 -9.72
CA ASN A 390 17.67 -11.46 -9.09
C ASN A 390 17.06 -12.41 -8.07
N PRO A 391 16.73 -11.97 -6.85
CA PRO A 391 16.04 -12.80 -5.87
C PRO A 391 14.65 -13.20 -6.40
N ARG A 392 14.15 -14.35 -5.94
CA ARG A 392 12.85 -14.93 -6.29
C ARG A 392 12.00 -15.02 -5.03
N PHE A 393 11.86 -13.90 -4.34
CA PHE A 393 11.30 -13.84 -2.99
C PHE A 393 9.78 -13.67 -3.00
N PHE A 394 9.19 -13.23 -4.11
CA PHE A 394 7.78 -12.86 -4.22
C PHE A 394 7.23 -13.27 -5.60
N VAL A 395 7.37 -14.53 -5.99
CA VAL A 395 6.86 -15.03 -7.28
C VAL A 395 5.41 -15.46 -7.11
N ILE A 396 4.48 -14.82 -7.81
CA ILE A 396 3.04 -15.11 -7.74
C ILE A 396 2.66 -16.18 -8.77
N ASP A 397 1.86 -17.15 -8.36
CA ASP A 397 1.13 -18.00 -9.30
C ASP A 397 -0.19 -17.31 -9.66
N GLY A 398 -0.17 -16.62 -10.81
CA GLY A 398 -1.31 -15.88 -11.32
C GLY A 398 -2.45 -16.79 -11.74
N HIS A 399 -2.26 -18.11 -11.84
CA HIS A 399 -3.30 -19.03 -12.29
C HIS A 399 -4.13 -19.67 -11.16
N VAL A 400 -3.75 -19.50 -9.89
CA VAL A 400 -4.47 -20.09 -8.75
C VAL A 400 -5.73 -19.31 -8.39
N GLN A 401 -5.65 -17.97 -8.28
CA GLN A 401 -6.83 -17.14 -8.00
C GLN A 401 -7.51 -16.70 -9.30
N GLN A 402 -8.49 -17.47 -9.77
CA GLN A 402 -9.27 -17.17 -10.97
C GLN A 402 -10.55 -16.39 -10.70
N MET A 403 -11.14 -16.56 -9.51
CA MET A 403 -12.46 -16.01 -9.17
C MET A 403 -12.47 -15.39 -7.76
N PRO A 404 -13.46 -14.53 -7.43
CA PRO A 404 -13.68 -14.07 -6.07
C PRO A 404 -13.75 -15.24 -5.08
N GLY A 405 -13.18 -15.07 -3.89
CA GLY A 405 -13.18 -16.11 -2.85
C GLY A 405 -12.09 -17.18 -3.00
N GLN A 406 -11.35 -17.24 -4.10
CA GLN A 406 -10.19 -18.13 -4.21
C GLN A 406 -8.95 -17.51 -3.55
N ALA A 407 -8.08 -18.38 -3.04
CA ALA A 407 -6.79 -18.01 -2.46
C ALA A 407 -5.77 -17.65 -3.55
N CYS A 408 -4.86 -16.71 -3.26
CA CYS A 408 -3.65 -16.52 -4.05
C CYS A 408 -2.53 -17.44 -3.54
N ARG A 409 -1.54 -17.68 -4.42
CA ARG A 409 -0.34 -18.41 -4.05
C ARG A 409 0.91 -17.61 -4.39
N GLN A 410 1.81 -17.52 -3.44
CA GLN A 410 3.10 -16.85 -3.59
C GLN A 410 4.24 -17.79 -3.18
N PHE A 411 5.32 -17.77 -3.95
CA PHE A 411 6.52 -18.55 -3.74
C PHE A 411 7.71 -17.67 -3.36
N SER A 412 8.41 -18.04 -2.30
CA SER A 412 9.70 -17.47 -1.92
C SER A 412 10.75 -18.55 -2.05
N TYR A 413 11.53 -18.53 -3.13
CA TYR A 413 12.57 -19.53 -3.36
C TYR A 413 13.74 -19.32 -2.41
N LYS A 414 14.25 -20.42 -1.88
CA LYS A 414 15.43 -20.46 -1.01
C LYS A 414 16.64 -19.96 -1.77
N LYS A 415 17.61 -19.39 -1.04
CA LYS A 415 18.79 -18.72 -1.58
C LYS A 415 19.57 -19.58 -2.58
N ASN A 416 19.68 -20.87 -2.28
CA ASN A 416 20.47 -21.82 -3.07
C ASN A 416 19.62 -22.67 -4.03
N ALA A 417 18.30 -22.45 -4.09
CA ALA A 417 17.39 -23.22 -4.96
C ALA A 417 17.92 -23.30 -6.41
N ASP A 418 17.89 -24.49 -6.99
CA ASP A 418 18.20 -24.66 -8.42
C ASP A 418 17.02 -24.10 -9.22
N ARG A 419 17.24 -22.95 -9.84
CA ARG A 419 16.21 -22.23 -10.59
C ARG A 419 15.99 -22.80 -11.98
N SER A 420 16.85 -23.71 -12.45
CA SER A 420 16.62 -24.43 -13.70
C SER A 420 15.46 -25.42 -13.58
N ASP A 421 15.15 -25.87 -12.37
CA ASP A 421 14.01 -26.75 -12.05
C ASP A 421 12.72 -25.98 -11.73
N MET A 422 12.75 -24.65 -11.80
CA MET A 422 11.57 -23.83 -11.56
C MET A 422 10.48 -24.14 -12.59
N ASP A 423 9.23 -24.24 -12.15
CA ASP A 423 8.09 -24.52 -13.03
C ASP A 423 8.06 -23.53 -14.23
N PRO A 424 8.21 -24.01 -15.48
CA PRO A 424 8.24 -23.16 -16.67
C PRO A 424 6.92 -22.43 -16.92
N ALA A 425 5.81 -22.83 -16.29
CA ALA A 425 4.56 -22.09 -16.34
C ALA A 425 4.67 -20.71 -15.66
N LEU A 426 5.52 -20.56 -14.64
CA LEU A 426 5.68 -19.32 -13.88
C LEU A 426 6.29 -18.14 -14.67
N PRO A 427 7.35 -18.32 -15.49
CA PRO A 427 7.78 -17.29 -16.42
C PRO A 427 6.84 -17.20 -17.64
N ALA A 428 6.25 -18.30 -18.11
CA ALA A 428 5.38 -18.28 -19.29
C ALA A 428 4.10 -17.45 -19.08
N GLN A 429 3.49 -17.47 -17.89
CA GLN A 429 2.31 -16.66 -17.57
C GLN A 429 2.55 -15.15 -17.78
N ILE A 430 3.79 -14.67 -17.70
CA ILE A 430 4.15 -13.27 -17.94
C ILE A 430 4.90 -13.04 -19.27
N GLY A 431 4.80 -14.00 -20.19
CA GLY A 431 5.39 -13.91 -21.53
C GLY A 431 6.90 -14.08 -21.59
N ILE A 432 7.50 -14.70 -20.58
CA ILE A 432 8.93 -15.03 -20.57
C ILE A 432 9.09 -16.52 -20.90
N ASP A 433 9.87 -16.82 -21.94
CA ASP A 433 10.20 -18.20 -22.32
C ASP A 433 11.63 -18.56 -21.87
N TRP A 434 11.74 -19.37 -20.81
CA TRP A 434 13.01 -19.92 -20.34
C TRP A 434 13.45 -21.19 -21.09
N THR A 435 12.59 -21.76 -21.94
CA THR A 435 12.84 -23.03 -22.66
C THR A 435 13.50 -22.81 -24.03
N SER A 436 13.38 -21.62 -24.61
CA SER A 436 14.00 -21.29 -25.89
C SER A 436 15.51 -21.03 -25.77
N LYS A 437 16.30 -21.67 -26.67
CA LYS A 437 17.73 -21.38 -26.87
C LYS A 437 17.98 -19.97 -27.42
N HIS A 438 16.98 -19.36 -28.07
CA HIS A 438 16.98 -17.96 -28.49
C HIS A 438 16.18 -17.18 -27.45
N ARG A 439 16.87 -16.79 -26.37
CA ARG A 439 16.34 -16.02 -25.25
C ARG A 439 15.79 -14.68 -25.76
N ALA A 440 14.49 -14.60 -26.04
CA ALA A 440 13.83 -13.34 -26.32
C ALA A 440 13.34 -12.77 -24.98
N ILE A 441 14.18 -11.98 -24.31
CA ILE A 441 13.63 -10.98 -23.40
C ILE A 441 12.96 -9.97 -24.33
N PRO A 442 11.65 -9.66 -24.20
CA PRO A 442 11.02 -8.64 -25.02
C PRO A 442 11.85 -7.36 -24.93
N THR A 443 12.56 -7.01 -26.00
CA THR A 443 13.32 -5.76 -26.08
C THR A 443 12.31 -4.64 -26.06
N ARG A 444 12.14 -4.00 -24.91
CA ARG A 444 11.45 -2.72 -24.81
C ARG A 444 12.49 -1.62 -24.86
N ASN A 445 12.19 -0.58 -25.65
CA ASN A 445 12.91 0.68 -25.62
C ASN A 445 12.73 1.30 -24.23
N LEU A 446 13.60 0.96 -23.29
CA LEU A 446 13.85 1.74 -22.06
C LEU A 446 14.77 2.93 -22.36
N LYS A 447 14.65 3.51 -23.56
CA LYS A 447 15.28 4.79 -23.89
C LYS A 447 14.24 5.87 -23.65
N ASP A 448 14.23 6.34 -22.41
CA ASP A 448 14.19 7.74 -21.97
C ASP A 448 13.60 7.83 -20.55
#